data_AF-A0A9Q8YEF2-F1
#
_entry.id   AF-A0A9Q8YEF2-F1
#
_cell.length_a   1.000
_cell.length_b   1.000
_cell.length_c   1.000
_cell.angle_alpha   90.00
_cell.angle_beta   90.00
_cell.angle_gamma   90.00
#
_symmetry.space_group_name_H-M   'P 1'
#
loop_
_entity.id
_entity.type
_entity.pdbx_description
1 polymer ?
#
loop_
_entity_poly.entity_id
_entity_poly.type
_entity_poly.pdbx_seq_one_letter_code
_entity_poly.pdbx_strand_id
1 'polypeptide(L)' 'MTTKISDLSLHPWLLQELKNFGFETAEDLKNVPSAELLRIPLLGGRVWRNICKAAGRELYDP' A
#
# COMPACT_ATOMS: atom_id res chain seq x y z
N MET A 1 -6.84 11.84 9.04
CA MET A 1 -6.01 10.97 9.88
C MET A 1 -5.05 10.28 8.96
N THR A 2 -3.75 10.32 9.25
CA THR A 2 -2.73 9.60 8.47
C THR A 2 -2.70 8.16 8.94
N THR A 3 -2.86 7.20 8.05
CA THR A 3 -2.87 5.78 8.41
C THR A 3 -1.49 5.19 8.20
N LYS A 4 -0.83 4.70 9.26
CA LYS A 4 0.49 4.08 9.08
C LYS A 4 0.35 2.73 8.38
N ILE A 5 1.30 2.40 7.51
CA ILE A 5 1.33 1.10 6.84
C ILE A 5 1.49 -0.04 7.85
N SER A 6 2.14 0.22 8.99
CA SER A 6 2.24 -0.75 10.11
C SER A 6 0.91 -1.08 10.77
N ASP A 7 -0.08 -0.20 10.65
CA ASP A 7 -1.42 -0.40 11.22
C ASP A 7 -2.29 -1.24 10.28
N LEU A 8 -1.87 -1.36 9.01
CA LEU A 8 -2.45 -2.28 8.05
C LEU A 8 -1.89 -3.67 8.35
N SER A 9 -2.78 -4.65 8.60
CA SER A 9 -2.41 -6.05 8.85
C SER A 9 -1.84 -6.73 7.58
N LEU A 10 -0.70 -6.25 7.10
CA LEU A 10 0.02 -6.72 5.93
C LEU A 10 0.96 -7.86 6.29
N HIS A 11 1.38 -8.58 5.26
CA HIS A 11 2.44 -9.58 5.43
C HIS A 11 3.73 -8.90 5.91
N PRO A 12 4.45 -9.43 6.93
CA PRO A 12 5.63 -8.78 7.50
C PRO A 12 6.71 -8.45 6.47
N TRP A 13 6.93 -9.34 5.49
CA TRP A 13 7.87 -9.10 4.40
C TRP A 13 7.46 -7.89 3.54
N LEU A 14 6.16 -7.77 3.23
CA LEU A 14 5.66 -6.64 2.45
C LEU A 14 5.79 -5.33 3.25
N LEU A 15 5.50 -5.35 4.55
CA LEU A 15 5.67 -4.19 5.41
C LEU A 15 7.14 -3.73 5.45
N GLN A 16 8.08 -4.67 5.56
CA GLN A 16 9.50 -4.36 5.53
C GLN A 16 9.89 -3.75 4.18
N GLU A 17 9.38 -4.30 3.07
CA GLU A 17 9.74 -3.83 1.74
C GLU A 17 9.17 -2.43 1.45
N LEU A 18 7.92 -2.17 1.87
CA LEU A 18 7.33 -0.83 1.80
C LEU A 18 8.15 0.19 2.60
N LYS A 19 8.65 -0.19 3.79
CA LYS A 19 9.56 0.67 4.57
C LYS A 19 10.90 0.89 3.89
N ASN A 20 11.47 -0.13 3.23
CA ASN A 20 12.72 0.01 2.49
C ASN A 20 12.58 0.97 1.30
N PHE A 21 11.40 1.02 0.68
CA PHE A 21 11.07 2.02 -0.34
C PHE A 21 10.77 3.42 0.24
N GLY A 22 10.78 3.59 1.56
CA GLY A 22 10.51 4.85 2.25
C GLY A 22 9.04 5.17 2.44
N PHE A 23 8.14 4.20 2.26
CA PHE A 23 6.71 4.39 2.54
C PHE A 23 6.43 4.12 4.02
N GLU A 24 5.84 5.10 4.71
CA GLU A 24 5.48 5.00 6.12
C GLU A 24 3.95 5.02 6.32
N THR A 25 3.23 5.65 5.40
CA THR A 25 1.80 5.92 5.46
C THR A 25 1.07 5.42 4.22
N ALA A 26 -0.21 5.09 4.36
CA ALA A 26 -1.04 4.64 3.24
C ALA A 26 -1.17 5.75 2.17
N GLU A 27 -1.09 7.01 2.60
CA GLU A 27 -1.11 8.21 1.75
C GLU A 27 0.14 8.35 0.88
N ASP A 28 1.31 7.89 1.33
CA ASP A 28 2.55 7.93 0.54
C ASP A 28 2.39 7.12 -0.76
N LEU A 29 1.58 6.06 -0.71
CA LEU A 29 1.30 5.17 -1.83
C LEU A 29 0.25 5.74 -2.79
N LYS A 30 -0.50 6.79 -2.40
CA LYS A 30 -1.64 7.32 -3.17
C LYS A 30 -1.27 7.82 -4.56
N ASN A 31 -0.08 8.38 -4.68
CA ASN A 31 0.44 8.98 -5.92
C ASN A 31 1.29 7.99 -6.73
N VAL A 32 1.55 6.79 -6.21
CA VAL A 32 2.34 5.78 -6.91
C VAL A 32 1.44 5.07 -7.94
N PRO A 33 1.87 4.96 -9.20
CA PRO A 33 1.14 4.20 -10.22
C PRO A 33 0.88 2.77 -9.74
N SER A 34 -0.36 2.29 -9.87
CA SER A 34 -0.73 0.94 -9.40
C SER A 34 0.07 -0.16 -10.10
N ALA A 35 0.48 0.04 -11.36
CA ALA A 35 1.36 -0.87 -12.08
C ALA A 35 2.75 -1.02 -11.44
N GLU A 36 3.28 0.01 -10.77
CA GLU A 36 4.55 -0.05 -10.05
C GLU A 36 4.39 -0.80 -8.73
N LEU A 37 3.31 -0.52 -8.00
CA LEU A 37 3.02 -1.19 -6.74
C LEU A 37 2.78 -2.69 -6.92
N LEU A 38 2.06 -3.09 -7.98
CA LEU A 38 1.79 -4.50 -8.28
C LEU A 38 3.06 -5.30 -8.67
N ARG A 39 4.20 -4.63 -8.90
CA ARG A 39 5.50 -5.29 -9.08
C ARG A 39 6.17 -5.63 -7.75
N ILE A 40 5.75 -5.02 -6.63
CA ILE A 40 6.26 -5.35 -5.31
C ILE A 40 5.73 -6.74 -4.95
N PRO A 41 6.60 -7.72 -4.67
CA PRO A 41 6.14 -9.06 -4.35
C PRO A 41 5.20 -9.03 -3.14
N LEU A 42 4.20 -9.92 -3.14
CA LEU A 42 3.14 -9.98 -2.12
C LEU A 42 2.19 -8.76 -2.09
N LEU A 43 2.42 -7.70 -2.87
CA LEU A 43 1.46 -6.60 -3.07
C LEU A 43 0.53 -6.92 -4.25
N GLY A 44 -0.39 -7.86 -4.01
CA GLY A 44 -1.44 -8.17 -4.99
C GLY A 44 -2.58 -7.15 -4.98
N GLY A 45 -3.46 -7.19 -5.99
CA GLY A 45 -4.58 -6.24 -6.12
C GLY A 45 -5.53 -6.20 -4.92
N ARG A 46 -5.73 -7.32 -4.21
CA ARG A 46 -6.53 -7.34 -2.96
C ARG A 46 -5.86 -6.53 -1.84
N VAL A 47 -4.54 -6.69 -1.69
CA VAL A 47 -3.76 -5.93 -0.70
C VAL A 47 -3.79 -4.45 -1.06
N TRP A 48 -3.63 -4.13 -2.34
CA TRP A 48 -3.69 -2.75 -2.83
C TRP A 48 -5.03 -2.07 -2.54
N ARG A 49 -6.16 -2.76 -2.76
CA ARG A 49 -7.50 -2.23 -2.41
C ARG A 49 -7.65 -1.96 -0.91
N ASN A 50 -7.09 -2.80 -0.05
CA ASN A 50 -7.11 -2.57 1.39
C ASN A 50 -6.33 -1.31 1.79
N ILE A 51 -5.16 -1.11 1.18
CA ILE A 51 -4.34 0.09 1.37
C ILE A 51 -5.09 1.34 0.87
N CYS A 52 -5.69 1.29 -0.33
CA CYS A 52 -6.49 2.40 -0.88
C CYS A 52 -7.65 2.79 0.05
N LYS A 53 -8.36 1.79 0.59
CA LYS A 53 -9.45 2.01 1.55
C LYS A 53 -8.95 2.71 2.82
N ALA A 54 -7.80 2.31 3.33
CA ALA A 54 -7.19 2.93 4.51
C ALA A 54 -6.66 4.35 4.24
N ALA A 55 -6.16 4.60 3.03
CA ALA A 55 -5.68 5.91 2.59
C ALA A 55 -6.82 6.90 2.21
N GLY A 56 -8.09 6.48 2.27
CA GLY A 56 -9.21 7.28 1.77
C GLY A 56 -9.10 7.60 0.26
N ARG A 57 -8.45 6.73 -0.51
CA ARG A 57 -8.33 6.83 -1.96
C ARG A 57 -9.50 6.11 -2.62
N GLU A 58 -10.00 6.63 -3.75
CA GLU A 58 -10.90 5.85 -4.61
C GLU A 58 -10.23 4.51 -4.96
N LEU A 59 -11.01 3.44 -4.86
CA LEU A 59 -10.53 2.10 -5.15
C LEU A 59 -10.02 2.07 -6.58
N TYR A 60 -8.82 1.51 -6.79
CA TYR A 60 -8.34 1.20 -8.13
C TYR A 60 -9.31 0.20 -8.78
N ASP A 61 -10.07 0.67 -9.76
CA ASP A 61 -10.80 -0.17 -10.72
C ASP A 61 -9.79 -0.56 -11.83
N PRO A 62 -9.61 -1.86 -12.14
CA PRO A 62 -8.49 -2.39 -12.92
C PRO A 62 -8.18 -1.71 -14.25
#